data_AF-H8X1B7-F1
#
_entry.id   AF-H8X1B7-F1
#
_cell.length_a   1.000
_cell.length_b   1.000
_cell.length_c   1.000
_cell.angle_alpha   90.00
_cell.angle_beta   90.00
_cell.angle_gamma   90.00
#
_symmetry.space_group_name_H-M   'P 1'
#
loop_
_entity.id
_entity.type
_entity.pdbx_description
1 polymer ?
#
loop_
_entity_poly.entity_id
_entity_poly.type
_entity_poly.pdbx_seq_one_letter_code
_entity_poly.pdbx_strand_id
1 'polypeptide(L)'
;MSGIALKITALLVRTISKPISKAISTQAKNNETFRKYCISFANRLHKTDVKLRMNLLGEKKIRVRPLNDNKAIEQGAAFISETFIFSVAGGLIFYEAYRSRKKASDERDALADDITILQNEIEYIKTKLRDLNIKLDDYKVPEGYKPKYVKIGNSDSLREKQQQEQQQQENQQQDQRDQNTQGKSHSSRQQVPSPSSA
;
A
#
# COMPACT_ATOMS: atom_id res chain seq x y z
N MET A 1 -19.10 -1.23 23.99
CA MET A 1 -20.17 -2.23 23.72
C MET A 1 -19.68 -3.56 23.13
N SER A 2 -18.39 -3.92 23.24
CA SER A 2 -17.83 -5.04 22.44
C SER A 2 -17.78 -6.41 23.14
N GLY A 3 -17.93 -6.49 24.47
CA GLY A 3 -17.82 -7.76 25.20
C GLY A 3 -19.00 -8.72 25.02
N ILE A 4 -20.21 -8.19 24.82
CA ILE A 4 -21.43 -9.00 24.65
C ILE A 4 -21.45 -9.64 23.26
N ALA A 5 -21.12 -8.88 22.22
CA ALA A 5 -21.01 -9.39 20.86
C ALA A 5 -19.99 -10.55 20.77
N LEU A 6 -18.79 -10.38 21.34
CA LEU A 6 -17.78 -11.44 21.36
C LEU A 6 -18.27 -12.70 22.07
N LYS A 7 -18.98 -12.56 23.19
CA LYS A 7 -19.56 -13.69 23.94
C LYS A 7 -20.68 -14.39 23.15
N ILE A 8 -21.55 -13.63 22.51
CA ILE A 8 -22.65 -14.15 21.67
C ILE A 8 -22.07 -14.90 20.47
N THR A 9 -21.09 -14.33 19.77
CA THR A 9 -20.40 -14.98 18.65
C THR A 9 -19.69 -16.25 19.09
N ALA A 10 -18.96 -16.21 20.22
CA ALA A 10 -18.27 -17.39 20.76
C ALA A 10 -19.26 -18.50 21.17
N LEU A 11 -20.42 -18.13 21.73
CA LEU A 11 -21.49 -19.08 22.05
C LEU A 11 -22.11 -19.66 20.78
N LEU A 12 -22.45 -18.85 19.78
CA LEU A 12 -23.01 -19.31 18.50
C LEU A 12 -22.10 -20.30 17.78
N VAL A 13 -20.80 -19.99 17.69
CA VAL A 13 -19.81 -20.91 17.11
C VAL A 13 -19.81 -22.25 17.85
N ARG A 14 -19.86 -22.23 19.18
CA ARG A 14 -19.88 -23.44 20.03
C ARG A 14 -21.18 -24.23 19.90
N THR A 15 -22.31 -23.52 19.78
CA THR A 15 -23.66 -24.10 19.68
C THR A 15 -23.93 -24.69 18.31
N ILE A 16 -23.34 -24.16 17.24
CA ILE A 16 -23.52 -24.68 15.88
C ILE A 16 -22.45 -25.75 15.58
N SER A 17 -21.21 -25.56 16.02
CA SER A 17 -20.13 -26.52 15.74
C SER A 17 -20.42 -27.90 16.32
N LYS A 18 -20.83 -28.00 17.59
CA LYS A 18 -21.01 -29.32 18.23
C LYS A 18 -22.11 -30.20 17.59
N PRO A 19 -23.36 -29.73 17.40
CA PRO A 19 -24.41 -30.55 16.80
C PRO A 19 -24.14 -30.85 15.33
N ILE A 20 -23.60 -29.90 14.55
CA ILE A 20 -23.29 -30.15 13.14
C ILE A 20 -22.17 -31.17 13.01
N SER A 21 -21.08 -31.03 13.77
CA SER A 21 -20.00 -32.02 13.77
C SER A 21 -20.51 -33.42 14.13
N LYS A 22 -21.45 -33.51 15.08
CA LYS A 22 -22.07 -34.78 15.50
C LYS A 22 -23.00 -35.37 14.43
N ALA A 23 -23.74 -34.53 13.71
CA ALA A 23 -24.57 -34.94 12.58
C ALA A 23 -23.71 -35.44 11.40
N ILE A 24 -22.66 -34.70 11.04
CA ILE A 24 -21.75 -35.05 9.94
C ILE A 24 -20.97 -36.34 10.26
N SER A 25 -20.50 -36.51 11.49
CA SER A 25 -19.81 -37.73 11.93
C SER A 25 -20.74 -38.95 11.96
N THR A 26 -22.02 -38.77 12.25
CA THR A 26 -23.02 -39.85 12.15
C THR A 26 -23.27 -40.23 10.69
N GLN A 27 -23.40 -39.25 9.79
CA GLN A 27 -23.51 -39.50 8.35
C GLN A 27 -22.25 -40.17 7.76
N ALA A 28 -21.06 -39.80 8.24
CA ALA A 28 -19.80 -40.38 7.80
C ALA A 28 -19.64 -41.87 8.17
N LYS A 29 -20.38 -42.35 9.19
CA LYS A 29 -20.45 -43.77 9.51
C LYS A 29 -21.38 -44.53 8.55
N ASN A 30 -22.41 -43.85 8.04
CA ASN A 30 -23.39 -44.43 7.14
C ASN A 30 -22.92 -44.43 5.66
N ASN A 31 -22.07 -43.47 5.26
CA ASN A 31 -21.58 -43.34 3.88
C ASN A 31 -20.07 -43.61 3.76
N GLU A 32 -19.69 -44.69 3.08
CA GLU A 32 -18.29 -45.09 2.91
C GLU A 32 -17.46 -44.10 2.08
N THR A 33 -18.06 -43.48 1.07
CA THR A 33 -17.38 -42.49 0.23
C THR A 33 -16.99 -41.27 1.06
N PHE A 34 -17.93 -40.78 1.88
CA PHE A 34 -17.70 -39.66 2.78
C PHE A 34 -16.72 -40.02 3.91
N ARG A 35 -16.75 -41.27 4.39
CA ARG A 35 -15.76 -41.83 5.32
C ARG A 35 -14.34 -41.69 4.78
N LYS A 36 -14.11 -42.12 3.53
CA LYS A 36 -12.79 -42.04 2.87
C LYS A 36 -12.33 -40.58 2.69
N TYR A 37 -13.23 -39.67 2.35
CA TYR A 37 -12.92 -38.24 2.28
C TYR A 37 -12.49 -37.69 3.64
N CYS A 38 -13.23 -37.96 4.71
CA CYS A 38 -12.86 -37.52 6.07
C CYS A 38 -11.51 -38.08 6.51
N ILE A 39 -11.26 -39.38 6.26
CA ILE A 39 -9.99 -40.03 6.62
C ILE A 39 -8.82 -39.44 5.82
N SER A 40 -8.99 -39.21 4.52
CA SER A 40 -7.96 -38.59 3.66
C SER A 40 -7.63 -37.17 4.14
N PHE A 41 -8.66 -36.40 4.49
CA PHE A 41 -8.49 -35.02 4.95
C PHE A 41 -7.85 -34.96 6.34
N ALA A 42 -8.28 -35.81 7.28
CA ALA A 42 -7.69 -35.92 8.61
C ALA A 42 -6.21 -36.32 8.56
N ASN A 43 -5.87 -37.30 7.71
CA ASN A 43 -4.48 -37.70 7.51
C ASN A 43 -3.66 -36.60 6.81
N ARG A 44 -4.25 -35.81 5.89
CA ARG A 44 -3.58 -34.67 5.26
C ARG A 44 -3.30 -33.57 6.28
N LEU A 45 -4.28 -33.20 7.10
CA LEU A 45 -4.12 -32.23 8.18
C LEU A 45 -3.03 -32.68 9.16
N HIS A 46 -3.06 -33.93 9.61
CA HIS A 46 -2.07 -34.44 10.54
C HIS A 46 -0.66 -34.46 9.93
N LYS A 47 -0.53 -34.86 8.66
CA LYS A 47 0.75 -34.79 7.94
C LYS A 47 1.23 -33.35 7.75
N THR A 48 0.32 -32.41 7.48
CA THR A 48 0.65 -30.99 7.35
C THR A 48 1.08 -30.41 8.69
N ASP A 49 0.36 -30.68 9.79
CA ASP A 49 0.71 -30.24 11.14
C ASP A 49 2.09 -30.76 11.55
N VAL A 50 2.36 -32.06 11.36
CA VAL A 50 3.69 -32.64 11.65
C VAL A 50 4.77 -32.05 10.75
N LYS A 51 4.50 -31.86 9.44
CA LYS A 51 5.46 -31.22 8.54
C LYS A 51 5.75 -29.77 8.95
N LEU A 52 4.73 -29.03 9.37
CA LEU A 52 4.87 -27.64 9.80
C LEU A 52 5.69 -27.57 11.09
N ARG A 53 5.37 -28.40 12.08
CA ARG A 53 6.13 -28.51 13.34
C ARG A 53 7.58 -28.91 13.09
N MET A 54 7.84 -29.84 12.17
CA MET A 54 9.21 -30.22 11.82
C MET A 54 9.95 -29.10 11.10
N ASN A 55 9.29 -28.33 10.25
CA ASN A 55 9.91 -27.23 9.53
C ASN A 55 10.15 -26.00 10.42
N LEU A 56 9.30 -25.78 11.42
CA LEU A 56 9.38 -24.61 12.31
C LEU A 56 10.20 -24.89 13.59
N LEU A 57 10.06 -26.07 14.20
CA LEU A 57 10.73 -26.44 15.47
C LEU A 57 11.93 -27.37 15.27
N GLY A 58 12.19 -27.87 14.07
CA GLY A 58 13.34 -28.76 13.79
C GLY A 58 13.29 -30.13 14.48
N GLU A 59 12.12 -30.57 14.98
CA GLU A 59 11.97 -31.85 15.69
C GLU A 59 12.24 -33.08 14.78
N LYS A 60 12.85 -34.12 15.34
CA LYS A 60 13.18 -35.38 14.64
C LYS A 60 11.92 -36.09 14.14
N LYS A 61 12.02 -36.67 12.94
CA LYS A 61 10.97 -37.35 12.17
C LYS A 61 10.17 -38.39 12.99
N ILE A 62 9.11 -37.95 13.66
CA ILE A 62 8.15 -38.78 14.40
C ILE A 62 7.38 -39.66 13.42
N ARG A 63 7.34 -40.97 13.69
CA ARG A 63 6.59 -41.96 12.90
C ARG A 63 5.09 -41.76 13.14
N VAL A 64 4.44 -41.06 12.20
CA VAL A 64 2.99 -40.85 12.20
C VAL A 64 2.27 -42.18 12.02
N ARG A 65 1.63 -42.70 13.07
CA ARG A 65 0.68 -43.81 12.94
C ARG A 65 -0.64 -43.23 12.41
N PRO A 66 -1.23 -43.80 11.35
CA PRO A 66 -2.57 -43.37 10.91
C PRO A 66 -3.54 -43.55 12.08
N LEU A 67 -4.32 -42.51 12.35
CA LEU A 67 -5.30 -42.49 13.44
C LEU A 67 -6.35 -43.58 13.19
N ASN A 68 -6.81 -44.26 14.25
CA ASN A 68 -7.95 -45.19 14.17
C ASN A 68 -9.09 -44.54 13.36
N ASP A 69 -9.58 -45.24 12.33
CA ASP A 69 -10.54 -44.72 11.36
C ASP A 69 -11.70 -43.97 12.02
N ASN A 70 -12.19 -44.44 13.17
CA ASN A 70 -13.25 -43.79 13.94
C ASN A 70 -12.87 -42.39 14.45
N LYS A 71 -11.64 -42.20 14.96
CA LYS A 71 -11.14 -40.89 15.41
C LYS A 71 -10.86 -39.95 14.24
N ALA A 72 -10.35 -40.48 13.12
CA ALA A 72 -10.12 -39.69 11.92
C ALA A 72 -11.44 -39.14 11.36
N ILE A 73 -12.53 -39.93 11.42
CA ILE A 73 -13.87 -39.49 11.02
C ILE A 73 -14.40 -38.37 11.92
N GLU A 74 -14.25 -38.50 13.24
CA GLU A 74 -14.74 -37.48 14.18
C GLU A 74 -14.02 -36.13 14.01
N GLN A 75 -12.69 -36.16 13.87
CA GLN A 75 -11.90 -34.95 13.62
C GLN A 75 -12.15 -34.36 12.24
N GLY A 76 -12.26 -35.21 11.20
CA GLY A 76 -12.57 -34.76 9.85
C GLY A 76 -13.96 -34.10 9.77
N ALA A 77 -14.97 -34.71 10.39
CA ALA A 77 -16.32 -34.16 10.44
C ALA A 77 -16.38 -32.82 11.17
N ALA A 78 -15.64 -32.67 12.27
CA ALA A 78 -15.56 -31.41 13.01
C ALA A 78 -14.88 -30.30 12.22
N PHE A 79 -13.82 -30.62 11.48
CA PHE A 79 -13.14 -29.64 10.64
C PHE A 79 -14.00 -29.21 9.44
N ILE A 80 -14.73 -30.14 8.82
CA ILE A 80 -15.60 -29.85 7.66
C ILE A 80 -16.75 -28.92 8.05
N SER A 81 -17.42 -29.18 9.18
CA SER A 81 -18.51 -28.33 9.67
C SER A 81 -18.03 -26.92 10.00
N GLU A 82 -16.88 -26.81 10.68
CA GLU A 82 -16.29 -25.53 11.05
C GLU A 82 -15.87 -24.75 9.80
N THR A 83 -15.17 -25.39 8.86
CA THR A 83 -14.77 -24.77 7.59
C THR A 83 -15.97 -24.32 6.77
N PHE A 84 -17.06 -25.09 6.75
CA PHE A 84 -18.29 -24.71 6.04
C PHE A 84 -18.89 -23.43 6.61
N ILE A 85 -19.03 -23.33 7.94
CA ILE A 85 -19.59 -22.15 8.61
C ILE A 85 -18.67 -20.93 8.40
N PHE A 86 -17.35 -21.10 8.56
CA PHE A 86 -16.38 -20.04 8.30
C PHE A 86 -16.36 -19.61 6.84
N SER A 87 -16.53 -20.52 5.89
CA SER A 87 -16.59 -20.18 4.48
C SER A 87 -17.84 -19.39 4.14
N VAL A 88 -18.99 -19.73 4.73
CA VAL A 88 -20.24 -18.99 4.52
C VAL A 88 -20.15 -17.61 5.17
N ALA A 89 -19.72 -17.52 6.43
CA ALA A 89 -19.59 -16.26 7.16
C ALA A 89 -18.49 -15.35 6.56
N GLY A 90 -17.30 -15.92 6.32
CA GLY A 90 -16.18 -15.23 5.70
C GLY A 90 -16.46 -14.87 4.25
N GLY A 91 -17.15 -15.72 3.50
CA GLY A 91 -17.59 -15.45 2.14
C GLY A 91 -18.56 -14.27 2.05
N LEU A 92 -19.53 -14.19 2.98
CA LEU A 92 -20.45 -13.04 3.07
C LEU A 92 -19.70 -11.73 3.36
N ILE A 93 -18.82 -11.74 4.37
CA ILE A 93 -18.02 -10.55 4.73
C ILE A 93 -17.10 -10.16 3.57
N PHE A 94 -16.43 -11.14 2.96
CA PHE A 94 -15.54 -10.90 1.82
C PHE A 94 -16.30 -10.36 0.62
N TYR A 95 -17.48 -10.90 0.32
CA TYR A 95 -18.33 -10.44 -0.77
C TYR A 95 -18.82 -9.01 -0.54
N GLU A 96 -19.27 -8.68 0.67
CA GLU A 96 -19.64 -7.32 1.02
C GLU A 96 -18.43 -6.37 0.98
N ALA A 97 -17.28 -6.78 1.48
CA ALA A 97 -16.04 -6.00 1.42
C ALA A 97 -15.60 -5.76 -0.03
N TYR A 98 -15.70 -6.78 -0.89
CA TYR A 98 -15.41 -6.66 -2.32
C TYR A 98 -16.37 -5.69 -3.01
N ARG A 99 -17.67 -5.82 -2.75
CA ARG A 99 -18.70 -4.91 -3.27
C ARG A 99 -18.54 -3.47 -2.76
N SER A 100 -18.21 -3.30 -1.48
CA SER A 100 -18.00 -2.00 -0.84
C SER A 100 -16.76 -1.29 -1.41
N ARG A 101 -15.67 -2.03 -1.62
CA ARG A 101 -14.46 -1.49 -2.27
C ARG A 101 -14.72 -1.00 -3.68
N LYS A 102 -15.57 -1.70 -4.46
CA LYS A 102 -15.92 -1.26 -5.81
C LYS A 102 -16.63 0.10 -5.80
N LYS A 103 -17.65 0.26 -4.95
CA LYS A 103 -18.36 1.55 -4.81
C LYS A 103 -17.44 2.68 -4.35
N ALA A 104 -16.53 2.39 -3.42
CA ALA A 104 -15.57 3.38 -2.95
C ALA A 104 -14.57 3.78 -4.05
N SER A 105 -14.23 2.90 -4.99
CA SER A 105 -13.39 3.25 -6.15
C SER A 105 -14.15 4.16 -7.11
N ASP A 106 -15.38 3.77 -7.48
CA ASP A 106 -16.20 4.54 -8.43
C ASP A 106 -16.44 5.97 -7.93
N GLU A 107 -16.68 6.15 -6.63
CA GLU A 107 -16.79 7.48 -6.00
C GLU A 107 -15.48 8.28 -6.08
N ARG A 108 -14.33 7.62 -5.90
CA ARG A 108 -13.02 8.28 -5.94
C ARG A 108 -12.66 8.73 -7.34
N ASP A 109 -13.02 7.94 -8.34
CA ASP A 109 -12.79 8.28 -9.74
C ASP A 109 -13.66 9.48 -10.15
N ALA A 110 -14.95 9.50 -9.78
CA ALA A 110 -15.83 10.65 -10.03
C ALA A 110 -15.34 11.94 -9.34
N LEU A 111 -14.89 11.86 -8.08
CA LEU A 111 -14.32 13.01 -7.37
C LEU A 111 -13.03 13.52 -8.02
N ALA A 112 -12.22 12.64 -8.61
CA ALA A 112 -11.00 13.04 -9.32
C ALA A 112 -11.31 13.78 -10.62
N ASP A 113 -12.34 13.35 -11.35
CA ASP A 113 -12.84 14.04 -12.54
C ASP A 113 -13.37 15.44 -12.19
N ASP A 114 -14.20 15.55 -11.15
CA ASP A 114 -14.75 16.84 -10.68
C ASP A 114 -13.63 17.82 -10.27
N ILE A 115 -12.61 17.34 -9.54
CA ILE A 115 -11.45 18.14 -9.16
C ILE A 115 -10.72 18.67 -10.40
N THR A 116 -10.56 17.82 -11.42
CA THR A 116 -9.86 18.20 -12.65
C THR A 116 -10.62 19.29 -13.40
N ILE A 117 -11.95 19.18 -13.48
CA ILE A 117 -12.81 20.19 -14.10
C ILE A 117 -12.69 21.53 -13.35
N LEU A 118 -12.80 21.52 -12.02
CA LEU A 118 -12.68 22.73 -11.20
C LEU A 118 -11.31 23.40 -11.36
N GLN A 119 -10.23 22.61 -11.44
CA GLN A 119 -8.88 23.15 -11.70
C GLN A 119 -8.80 23.86 -13.05
N ASN A 120 -9.39 23.29 -14.10
CA ASN A 120 -9.43 23.90 -15.43
C ASN A 120 -10.26 25.19 -15.44
N GLU A 121 -11.41 25.23 -14.74
CA GLU A 121 -12.22 26.44 -14.62
C GLU A 121 -11.49 27.56 -13.89
N ILE A 122 -10.80 27.23 -12.79
CA ILE A 122 -9.95 28.17 -12.04
C ILE A 122 -8.85 28.72 -12.96
N GLU A 123 -8.21 27.86 -13.76
CA GLU A 123 -7.17 28.29 -14.70
C GLU A 123 -7.72 29.17 -15.82
N TYR A 124 -8.90 28.85 -16.35
CA TYR A 124 -9.60 29.67 -17.33
C TYR A 124 -9.94 31.06 -16.77
N ILE A 125 -10.52 31.13 -15.57
CA ILE A 125 -10.85 32.39 -14.89
C ILE A 125 -9.57 33.18 -14.62
N LYS A 126 -8.51 32.54 -14.14
CA LYS A 126 -7.21 33.19 -13.92
C LYS A 126 -6.66 33.79 -15.20
N THR A 127 -6.80 33.10 -16.33
CA THR A 127 -6.38 33.59 -17.65
C THR A 127 -7.22 34.78 -18.10
N LYS A 128 -8.55 34.71 -17.98
CA LYS A 128 -9.45 35.83 -18.28
C LYS A 128 -9.20 37.07 -17.41
N LEU A 129 -8.87 36.88 -16.13
CA LEU A 129 -8.51 37.98 -15.23
C LEU A 129 -7.17 38.61 -15.58
N ARG A 130 -6.19 37.82 -16.02
CA ARG A 130 -4.92 38.35 -16.56
C ARG A 130 -5.16 39.19 -17.81
N ASP A 131 -6.04 38.75 -18.72
CA ASP A 131 -6.39 39.49 -19.94
C ASP A 131 -7.01 40.87 -19.60
N LEU A 132 -7.71 40.97 -18.47
CA LEU A 132 -8.30 42.22 -17.96
C LEU A 132 -7.33 43.05 -17.09
N ASN A 133 -6.07 42.65 -16.98
CA ASN A 133 -5.01 43.30 -16.20
C ASN A 133 -5.36 43.55 -14.72
N ILE A 134 -6.17 42.67 -14.13
CA ILE A 134 -6.51 42.72 -12.71
C ILE A 134 -5.43 41.94 -11.93
N LYS A 135 -4.76 42.60 -10.99
CA LYS A 135 -3.81 41.94 -10.09
C LYS A 135 -4.59 41.13 -9.05
N LEU A 136 -4.39 39.83 -9.02
CA LEU A 136 -4.90 38.94 -7.98
C LEU A 136 -3.86 38.81 -6.88
N ASP A 137 -4.28 38.95 -5.62
CA ASP A 137 -3.45 38.64 -4.46
C ASP A 137 -3.05 37.15 -4.47
N ASP A 138 -1.80 36.85 -4.11
CA ASP A 138 -1.27 35.49 -4.07
C ASP A 138 -1.92 34.71 -2.92
N TYR A 139 -3.01 34.01 -3.22
CA TYR A 139 -3.63 33.06 -2.29
C TYR A 139 -2.68 31.88 -2.02
N LYS A 140 -2.19 31.78 -0.78
CA LYS A 140 -1.38 30.65 -0.31
C LYS A 140 -2.23 29.70 0.52
N VAL A 141 -2.05 28.41 0.25
CA VAL A 141 -2.72 27.33 0.99
C VAL A 141 -2.25 27.35 2.45
N PRO A 142 -3.12 27.18 3.46
CA PRO A 142 -2.72 27.19 4.87
C PRO A 142 -1.68 26.10 5.19
N GLU A 143 -0.67 26.43 6.00
CA GLU A 143 0.37 25.48 6.39
C GLU A 143 -0.22 24.22 7.06
N GLY A 144 0.21 23.05 6.61
CA GLY A 144 -0.25 21.75 7.11
C GLY A 144 -1.47 21.16 6.38
N TYR A 145 -2.03 21.85 5.39
CA TYR A 145 -3.11 21.29 4.57
C TYR A 145 -2.60 20.13 3.68
N LYS A 146 -3.08 18.91 3.95
CA LYS A 146 -2.76 17.70 3.18
C LYS A 146 -4.00 17.27 2.38
N PRO A 147 -4.12 17.66 1.10
CA PRO A 147 -5.29 17.29 0.30
C PRO A 147 -5.38 15.77 0.15
N LYS A 148 -6.58 15.23 0.37
CA LYS A 148 -6.83 13.78 0.25
C LYS A 148 -6.94 13.31 -1.21
N TYR A 149 -7.33 14.21 -2.11
CA TYR A 149 -7.64 13.87 -3.52
C TYR A 149 -7.00 14.83 -4.55
N VAL A 150 -6.51 16.00 -4.14
CA VAL A 150 -5.90 17.01 -5.03
C VAL A 150 -4.38 16.89 -4.96
N LYS A 151 -3.70 16.71 -6.10
CA LYS A 151 -2.23 16.85 -6.16
C LYS A 151 -1.92 18.33 -6.39
N ILE A 152 -1.55 19.06 -5.34
CA ILE A 152 -1.05 20.42 -5.48
C ILE A 152 0.31 20.31 -6.17
N GLY A 153 0.37 20.63 -7.46
CA GLY A 153 1.62 20.80 -8.18
C GLY A 153 2.41 21.88 -7.46
N ASN A 154 3.53 21.50 -6.87
CA ASN A 154 4.38 22.36 -6.04
C ASN A 154 5.09 23.39 -6.94
N SER A 155 4.33 24.32 -7.50
CA SER A 155 4.78 25.37 -8.42
C SER A 155 5.78 26.33 -7.74
N ASP A 156 5.72 26.42 -6.40
CA ASP A 156 6.71 27.14 -5.60
C ASP A 156 8.11 26.52 -5.73
N SER A 157 8.23 25.19 -5.70
CA SER A 157 9.53 24.51 -5.87
C SER A 157 10.11 24.57 -7.29
N LEU A 158 9.28 24.80 -8.31
CA LEU A 158 9.73 25.02 -9.68
C LEU A 158 10.23 26.46 -9.89
N ARG A 159 9.58 27.46 -9.25
CA ARG A 159 10.04 28.85 -9.26
C ARG A 159 11.30 29.07 -8.44
N GLU A 160 11.44 28.42 -7.29
CA GLU A 160 12.66 28.47 -6.48
C GLU A 160 13.85 27.84 -7.21
N LYS A 161 13.66 26.71 -7.92
CA LYS A 161 14.70 26.12 -8.76
C LYS A 161 15.11 27.01 -9.92
N GLN A 162 14.15 27.63 -10.62
CA GLN A 162 14.45 28.54 -11.73
C GLN A 162 15.17 29.82 -11.28
N GLN A 163 14.82 30.34 -10.10
CA GLN A 163 15.51 31.50 -9.51
C GLN A 163 16.93 31.15 -9.03
N GLN A 164 17.14 29.96 -8.48
CA GLN A 164 18.47 29.47 -8.10
C GLN A 164 19.36 29.22 -9.33
N GLU A 165 18.81 28.69 -10.42
CA GLU A 165 19.55 28.49 -11.68
C GLU A 165 19.94 29.82 -12.34
N GLN A 166 19.08 30.85 -12.27
CA GLN A 166 19.41 32.20 -12.76
C GLN A 166 20.47 32.90 -11.90
N GLN A 167 20.39 32.81 -10.58
CA GLN A 167 21.39 33.38 -9.68
C GLN A 167 22.76 32.68 -9.79
N GLN A 168 22.77 31.37 -10.05
CA GLN A 168 24.02 30.65 -10.31
C GLN A 168 24.67 31.05 -11.64
N GLN A 169 23.87 31.34 -12.68
CA GLN A 169 24.39 31.83 -13.95
C GLN A 169 24.90 33.28 -13.86
N GLU A 170 24.24 34.15 -13.10
CA GLU A 170 24.75 35.50 -12.82
C GLU A 170 26.06 35.48 -12.01
N ASN A 171 26.15 34.66 -10.96
CA ASN A 171 27.38 34.52 -10.18
C ASN A 171 28.54 33.94 -10.99
N GLN A 172 28.30 32.98 -11.89
CA GLN A 172 29.35 32.44 -12.78
C GLN A 172 29.82 33.47 -13.82
N GLN A 173 28.95 34.35 -14.30
CA GLN A 173 29.36 35.45 -15.19
C GLN A 173 30.12 36.55 -14.44
N GLN A 174 29.82 36.77 -13.17
CA GLN A 174 30.52 37.72 -12.32
C GLN A 174 31.92 37.22 -11.94
N ASP A 175 32.06 35.93 -11.58
CA ASP A 175 33.36 35.28 -11.34
C ASP A 175 34.27 35.33 -12.58
N GLN A 176 33.71 35.18 -13.78
CA GLN A 176 34.47 35.33 -15.03
C GLN A 176 34.87 36.79 -15.32
N ARG A 177 34.03 37.78 -14.97
CA ARG A 177 34.42 39.20 -15.08
C ARG A 177 35.54 39.56 -14.11
N ASP A 178 35.50 39.04 -12.89
CA ASP A 178 36.49 39.36 -11.86
C ASP A 178 37.87 38.74 -12.15
N GLN A 179 37.90 37.51 -12.69
CA GLN A 179 39.15 36.89 -13.17
C GLN A 179 39.76 37.63 -14.37
N ASN A 180 38.94 38.13 -15.29
CA ASN A 180 39.43 38.87 -16.46
C ASN A 180 39.96 40.26 -16.10
N THR A 181 39.53 40.81 -14.95
CA THR A 181 39.98 42.12 -14.45
C THR A 181 41.30 42.00 -13.69
N GLN A 182 41.56 40.87 -13.00
CA GLN A 182 42.84 40.61 -12.33
C GLN A 182 43.97 40.18 -13.30
N GLY A 183 43.65 39.57 -14.44
CA GLY A 183 44.65 39.17 -15.44
C GLY A 183 45.33 40.32 -16.20
N LYS A 184 44.70 41.51 -16.25
CA LYS A 184 45.26 42.67 -16.97
C LYS A 184 46.27 43.51 -16.16
N SER A 185 46.39 43.29 -14.85
CA SER A 185 47.24 44.11 -13.97
C SER A 185 48.70 43.64 -13.88
N HIS A 186 49.01 42.41 -14.30
CA HIS A 186 50.36 41.83 -14.14
C HIS A 186 51.21 41.72 -15.40
N SER A 187 50.71 42.11 -16.58
CA SER A 187 51.43 41.95 -17.87
C SER A 187 52.02 43.23 -18.45
N SER A 188 52.53 44.16 -17.63
CA SER A 188 53.15 45.41 -18.13
C SER A 188 54.44 45.83 -17.41
N ARG A 189 55.16 44.91 -16.78
CA ARG A 189 56.45 45.24 -16.15
C ARG A 189 57.52 44.19 -16.40
N GLN A 190 58.15 44.24 -17.58
CA GLN A 190 59.60 44.07 -17.80
C GLN A 190 59.87 43.70 -19.27
N GLN A 191 60.43 44.65 -20.02
CA GLN A 191 61.44 44.37 -21.04
C GLN A 191 62.24 45.65 -21.25
N VAL A 192 63.46 45.66 -20.70
CA VAL A 192 64.49 46.67 -20.92
C VAL A 192 65.61 45.93 -21.66
N PRO A 193 66.01 46.32 -22.88
CA PRO A 193 67.15 45.68 -23.54
C PRO A 193 68.46 46.36 -23.10
N SER A 194 69.43 45.54 -22.71
CA SER A 194 70.83 45.93 -22.47
C SER A 194 71.63 45.99 -23.78
N PRO A 195 72.74 46.76 -23.82
CA PRO A 195 73.30 47.31 -25.05
C PRO A 195 74.38 46.41 -25.68
N SER A 196 74.59 46.55 -26.99
CA SER A 196 75.78 46.03 -27.67
C SER A 196 76.51 47.16 -28.38
N SER A 197 77.74 47.39 -27.94
CA SER A 197 78.72 48.33 -28.48
C SER A 197 79.71 47.60 -29.40
N ALA A 198 80.23 48.35 -30.38
CA ALA A 198 81.28 48.06 -31.37
C ALA A 198 80.81 47.39 -32.68
#